data_AF-A0A957PF41-F1
#
_entry.id   AF-A0A957PF41-F1
#
_cell.length_a   1.000
_cell.length_b   1.000
_cell.length_c   1.000
_cell.angle_alpha   90.00
_cell.angle_beta   90.00
_cell.angle_gamma   90.00
#
_symmetry.space_group_name_H-M   'P 1'
#
loop_
_entity.id
_entity.type
_entity.pdbx_description
1 polymer ?
#
loop_
_entity_poly.entity_id
_entity_poly.type
_entity_poly.pdbx_seq_one_letter_code
_entity_poly.pdbx_strand_id
1 'polypeptide(L)'
;MTAQIYVPQLIQPSLDGLLKRYPEGRRRQRMEPFYRNTAAEIMRFVQPISLYDELFAHDAPHLFAWTAPTTVSFYLAVCTLGAELDTEMQRLVENDMAGAAILSEVALTLITAFTRDLHGAIRQQTAQHNQKAGPAYRPGLGRWPLELQRTIFSLLPTEQIGVQLTQELLMLPAFSTSLIIPVRNL
;
A
#
# COMPACT_ATOMS: atom_id res chain seq x y z
N MET A 1 -12.28 9.42 -16.37
CA MET A 1 -11.22 8.99 -15.46
C MET A 1 -9.92 8.93 -16.25
N THR A 2 -8.89 9.62 -15.78
CA THR A 2 -7.56 9.67 -16.38
C THR A 2 -6.59 9.20 -15.31
N ALA A 3 -6.50 7.89 -15.14
CA ALA A 3 -5.70 7.30 -14.07
C ALA A 3 -4.24 7.74 -14.17
N GLN A 4 -3.67 8.05 -13.01
CA GLN A 4 -2.32 8.60 -12.85
C GLN A 4 -1.41 7.54 -12.27
N ILE A 5 -0.17 7.51 -12.76
CA ILE A 5 0.89 6.65 -12.23
C ILE A 5 1.71 7.45 -11.22
N TYR A 6 1.94 6.85 -10.05
CA TYR A 6 2.86 7.36 -9.05
C TYR A 6 3.90 6.29 -8.72
N VAL A 7 5.17 6.64 -8.90
CA VAL A 7 6.32 5.82 -8.51
C VAL A 7 7.03 6.57 -7.38
N PRO A 8 7.12 5.97 -6.18
CA PRO A 8 7.76 6.62 -5.05
C PRO A 8 9.28 6.58 -5.21
N GLN A 9 9.98 7.46 -4.52
CA GLN A 9 11.40 7.22 -4.28
C GLN A 9 11.56 6.01 -3.36
N LEU A 10 12.34 5.03 -3.79
CA LEU A 10 12.66 3.87 -2.97
C LEU A 10 13.44 4.31 -1.72
N ILE A 11 12.86 4.05 -0.56
CA ILE A 11 13.46 4.29 0.74
C ILE A 11 13.89 2.96 1.36
N GLN A 12 15.08 2.94 1.95
CA GLN A 12 15.54 1.82 2.74
C GLN A 12 14.73 1.73 4.03
N PRO A 13 14.21 0.55 4.40
CA PRO A 13 13.49 0.39 5.66
C PRO A 13 14.44 0.66 6.83
N SER A 14 13.95 1.39 7.84
CA SER A 14 14.72 1.61 9.07
C SER A 14 14.96 0.30 9.78
N LEU A 15 16.23 -0.03 10.02
CA LEU A 15 16.61 -1.23 10.75
C LEU A 15 16.08 -1.21 12.19
N ASP A 16 16.05 -0.04 12.83
CA ASP A 16 15.44 0.12 14.16
C ASP A 16 13.93 -0.16 14.14
N GLY A 17 13.25 0.24 13.05
CA GLY A 17 11.85 -0.06 12.83
C GLY A 17 11.58 -1.56 12.68
N LEU A 18 12.39 -2.25 11.87
CA LEU A 18 12.30 -3.71 11.69
C LEU A 18 12.64 -4.46 12.99
N LEU A 19 13.59 -3.95 13.77
CA LEU A 19 14.04 -4.57 15.01
C LEU A 19 13.27 -4.11 16.25
N LYS A 20 12.15 -3.37 16.13
CA LYS A 20 11.45 -2.81 17.31
C LYS A 20 11.04 -3.85 18.35
N ARG A 21 10.83 -5.10 17.91
CA ARG A 21 10.47 -6.24 18.77
C ARG A 21 11.64 -6.86 19.53
N TYR A 22 12.87 -6.48 19.20
CA TYR A 22 14.09 -6.92 19.88
C TYR A 22 14.64 -5.76 20.71
N PRO A 23 14.45 -5.78 22.05
CA PRO A 23 15.05 -4.76 22.92
C PRO A 23 16.58 -4.84 22.85
N GLU A 24 17.24 -3.75 23.23
CA GLU A 24 18.70 -3.68 23.25
C GLU A 24 19.32 -4.83 24.06
N GLY A 25 20.39 -5.39 23.52
CA GLY A 25 21.11 -6.50 24.14
C GLY A 25 21.49 -7.61 23.16
N ARG A 26 21.97 -8.73 23.72
CA ARG A 26 22.60 -9.83 22.96
C ARG A 26 21.71 -10.40 21.85
N ARG A 27 20.39 -10.44 22.04
CA ARG A 27 19.46 -10.97 21.03
C ARG A 27 19.37 -10.03 19.83
N ARG A 28 19.22 -8.71 20.05
CA ARG A 28 19.20 -7.71 18.97
C ARG A 28 20.51 -7.72 18.19
N GLN A 29 21.64 -7.71 18.88
CA GLN A 29 22.98 -7.78 18.25
C GLN A 29 23.17 -9.02 17.36
N ARG A 30 22.57 -10.16 17.71
CA ARG A 30 22.59 -11.37 16.88
C ARG A 30 21.65 -11.29 15.68
N MET A 31 20.49 -10.67 15.82
CA MET A 31 19.50 -10.56 14.74
C MET A 31 19.85 -9.45 13.74
N GLU A 32 20.47 -8.37 14.19
CA GLU A 32 20.69 -7.18 13.38
C GLU A 32 21.41 -7.44 12.06
N PRO A 33 22.53 -8.19 12.00
CA PRO A 33 23.20 -8.47 10.73
C PRO A 33 22.29 -9.26 9.76
N PHE A 34 21.48 -10.16 10.29
CA PHE A 34 20.54 -10.95 9.49
C PHE A 34 19.46 -10.06 8.87
N TYR A 35 18.81 -9.21 9.68
CA TYR A 35 17.84 -8.23 9.16
C TYR A 35 18.45 -7.26 8.16
N ARG A 36 19.64 -6.73 8.44
CA ARG A 36 20.33 -5.78 7.57
C ARG A 36 20.61 -6.39 6.19
N ASN A 37 21.21 -7.59 6.17
CA ASN A 37 21.62 -8.24 4.93
C ASN A 37 20.39 -8.70 4.12
N THR A 38 19.45 -9.38 4.78
CA THR A 38 18.23 -9.85 4.12
C THR A 38 17.38 -8.69 3.61
N ALA A 39 17.20 -7.61 4.38
CA ALA A 39 16.49 -6.42 3.90
C ALA A 39 17.16 -5.80 2.67
N ALA A 40 18.48 -5.68 2.67
CA ALA A 40 19.21 -5.14 1.52
C ALA A 40 19.04 -6.02 0.26
N GLU A 41 18.99 -7.34 0.41
CA GLU A 41 18.73 -8.28 -0.68
C GLU A 41 17.29 -8.17 -1.20
N ILE A 42 16.31 -8.13 -0.30
CA ILE A 42 14.89 -7.99 -0.63
C ILE A 42 14.63 -6.75 -1.49
N MET A 43 15.29 -5.63 -1.19
CA MET A 43 15.12 -4.37 -1.93
C MET A 43 15.38 -4.50 -3.43
N ARG A 44 16.11 -5.52 -3.89
CA ARG A 44 16.39 -5.77 -5.31
C ARG A 44 15.15 -6.25 -6.09
N PHE A 45 14.16 -6.81 -5.41
CA PHE A 45 12.92 -7.33 -5.99
C PHE A 45 11.74 -6.35 -5.87
N VAL A 46 11.96 -5.20 -5.22
CA VAL A 46 10.90 -4.22 -4.95
C VAL A 46 10.75 -3.30 -6.17
N GLN A 47 9.58 -3.38 -6.81
CA GLN A 47 9.19 -2.58 -7.97
C GLN A 47 7.93 -1.79 -7.61
N PRO A 48 8.05 -0.69 -6.84
CA PRO A 48 6.89 -0.01 -6.30
C PRO A 48 6.22 0.83 -7.38
N ILE A 49 4.92 0.61 -7.56
CA ILE A 49 4.11 1.40 -8.49
C ILE A 49 2.69 1.53 -7.95
N SER A 50 2.10 2.69 -8.19
CA SER A 50 0.70 2.97 -7.88
C SER A 50 -0.04 3.51 -9.08
N LEU A 51 -1.31 3.13 -9.15
CA LEU A 51 -2.30 3.70 -10.03
C LEU A 51 -3.37 4.36 -9.15
N TYR A 52 -3.69 5.61 -9.41
CA TYR A 52 -4.71 6.34 -8.65
C TYR A 52 -5.49 7.29 -9.55
N ASP A 53 -6.73 7.59 -9.16
CA ASP A 53 -7.55 8.58 -9.85
C ASP A 53 -8.58 9.19 -8.89
N GLU A 54 -9.08 10.35 -9.26
CA GLU A 54 -10.18 11.02 -8.58
C GLU A 54 -11.53 10.59 -9.17
N LEU A 55 -12.46 10.28 -8.28
CA LEU A 55 -13.83 9.93 -8.57
C LEU A 55 -14.75 10.96 -7.89
N PHE A 56 -15.66 11.56 -8.63
CA PHE A 56 -16.65 12.43 -8.01
C PHE A 56 -17.62 11.62 -7.15
N ALA A 57 -18.04 12.19 -6.01
CA ALA A 57 -18.76 11.41 -5.04
C ALA A 57 -20.16 10.95 -5.53
N HIS A 58 -20.73 11.62 -6.53
CA HIS A 58 -21.97 11.20 -7.18
C HIS A 58 -21.84 9.90 -7.98
N ASP A 59 -20.63 9.54 -8.43
CA ASP A 59 -20.36 8.33 -9.21
C ASP A 59 -20.20 7.08 -8.31
N ALA A 60 -20.05 7.26 -7.00
CA ALA A 60 -19.97 6.16 -6.03
C ALA A 60 -20.73 6.50 -4.73
N PRO A 61 -22.08 6.61 -4.80
CA PRO A 61 -22.88 7.03 -3.67
C PRO A 61 -22.82 6.04 -2.49
N HIS A 62 -22.53 4.76 -2.74
CA HIS A 62 -22.38 3.74 -1.70
C HIS A 62 -21.17 3.98 -0.78
N LEU A 63 -20.16 4.75 -1.22
CA LEU A 63 -19.00 5.09 -0.39
C LEU A 63 -19.36 6.07 0.74
N PHE A 64 -20.42 6.87 0.59
CA PHE A 64 -20.88 7.80 1.62
C PHE A 64 -21.34 7.11 2.90
N ALA A 65 -21.77 5.86 2.83
CA ALA A 65 -22.11 5.07 4.03
C ALA A 65 -20.93 4.93 5.00
N TRP A 66 -19.70 5.17 4.52
CA TRP A 66 -18.47 4.96 5.26
C TRP A 66 -17.67 6.25 5.50
N THR A 67 -17.97 7.32 4.77
CA THR A 67 -17.25 8.60 4.82
C THR A 67 -18.12 9.73 5.37
N ALA A 68 -17.53 10.92 5.52
CA ALA A 68 -18.28 12.08 5.98
C ALA A 68 -19.31 12.53 4.90
N PRO A 69 -20.50 13.03 5.31
CA PRO A 69 -21.47 13.59 4.36
C PRO A 69 -20.97 14.79 3.57
N THR A 70 -19.91 15.46 4.05
CA THR A 70 -19.29 16.62 3.40
C THR A 70 -18.26 16.25 2.32
N THR A 71 -18.11 14.95 2.02
CA THR A 71 -17.22 14.48 0.96
C THR A 71 -17.78 14.88 -0.42
N VAL A 72 -16.91 15.46 -1.26
CA VAL A 72 -17.26 15.94 -2.62
C VAL A 72 -16.67 15.05 -3.72
N SER A 73 -15.56 14.38 -3.41
CA SER A 73 -14.90 13.40 -4.28
C SER A 73 -14.09 12.39 -3.46
N PHE A 74 -13.61 11.35 -4.13
CA PHE A 74 -12.77 10.30 -3.57
C PHE A 74 -11.55 10.10 -4.45
N TYR A 75 -10.36 10.02 -3.86
CA TYR A 75 -9.23 9.41 -4.54
C TYR A 75 -9.25 7.91 -4.28
N LEU A 76 -9.23 7.13 -5.37
CA LEU A 76 -9.04 5.69 -5.33
C LEU A 76 -7.60 5.39 -5.72
N ALA A 77 -6.96 4.43 -5.06
CA ALA A 77 -5.62 4.00 -5.44
C ALA A 77 -5.43 2.49 -5.26
N VAL A 78 -4.56 1.93 -6.08
CA VAL A 78 -3.95 0.61 -5.91
C VAL A 78 -2.44 0.78 -5.98
N CYS A 79 -1.75 0.21 -4.99
CA CYS A 79 -0.30 0.23 -4.86
C CYS A 79 0.22 -1.20 -4.80
N THR A 80 1.34 -1.49 -5.44
CA THR A 80 2.02 -2.79 -5.34
C THR A 80 3.52 -2.62 -5.18
N LEU A 81 4.18 -3.61 -4.56
CA LEU A 81 5.64 -3.74 -4.57
C LEU A 81 6.15 -4.61 -5.73
N GLY A 82 5.26 -5.11 -6.59
CA GLY A 82 5.60 -5.90 -7.78
C GLY A 82 5.61 -7.41 -7.56
N ALA A 83 5.50 -8.16 -8.66
CA ALA A 83 5.39 -9.62 -8.66
C ALA A 83 6.70 -10.36 -8.34
N GLU A 84 7.85 -9.71 -8.55
CA GLU A 84 9.15 -10.29 -8.24
C GLU A 84 9.30 -10.58 -6.73
N LEU A 85 8.71 -9.74 -5.89
CA LEU A 85 8.73 -9.92 -4.44
C LEU A 85 7.92 -11.14 -3.98
N ASP A 86 6.81 -11.44 -4.65
CA ASP A 86 6.03 -12.66 -4.41
C ASP A 86 6.84 -13.91 -4.82
N THR A 87 7.55 -13.84 -5.95
CA THR A 87 8.42 -14.93 -6.42
C THR A 87 9.52 -15.23 -5.39
N GLU A 88 10.17 -14.18 -4.88
CA GLU A 88 11.19 -14.32 -3.84
C GLU A 88 10.60 -14.82 -2.52
N MET A 89 9.39 -14.38 -2.15
CA MET A 89 8.68 -14.91 -0.98
C MET A 89 8.45 -16.42 -1.10
N GLN A 90 7.97 -16.91 -2.25
CA GLN A 90 7.77 -18.34 -2.48
C GLN A 90 9.08 -19.12 -2.32
N ARG A 91 10.18 -18.62 -2.91
CA ARG A 91 11.50 -19.23 -2.78
C ARG A 91 11.97 -19.29 -1.32
N LEU A 92 11.77 -18.21 -0.54
CA LEU A 92 12.17 -18.17 0.87
C LEU A 92 11.29 -19.07 1.74
N VAL A 93 9.99 -19.18 1.48
CA VAL A 93 9.11 -20.10 2.24
C VAL A 93 9.59 -21.55 2.12
N GLU A 94 10.14 -21.94 0.96
CA GLU A 94 10.66 -23.29 0.75
C GLU A 94 12.04 -23.52 1.38
N ASN A 95 12.89 -22.50 1.42
CA ASN A 95 14.33 -22.67 1.70
C ASN A 95 14.83 -21.97 2.97
N ASP A 96 14.19 -20.89 3.38
CA ASP A 96 14.58 -20.04 4.52
C ASP A 96 13.36 -19.31 5.12
N MET A 97 12.66 -20.02 6.00
CA MET A 97 11.50 -19.48 6.72
C MET A 97 11.82 -18.23 7.54
N ALA A 98 13.07 -18.07 8.00
CA ALA A 98 13.49 -16.89 8.74
C ALA A 98 13.62 -15.69 7.79
N GLY A 99 14.20 -15.89 6.61
CA GLY A 99 14.22 -14.92 5.51
C GLY A 99 12.82 -14.53 5.06
N ALA A 100 11.90 -15.49 4.90
CA ALA A 100 10.50 -15.23 4.54
C ALA A 100 9.79 -14.34 5.57
N ALA A 101 10.02 -14.59 6.87
CA ALA A 101 9.47 -13.75 7.93
C ALA A 101 10.02 -12.31 7.86
N ILE A 102 11.31 -12.13 7.54
CA ILE A 102 11.91 -10.81 7.37
C ILE A 102 11.37 -10.12 6.13
N LEU A 103 11.25 -10.83 5.00
CA LEU A 103 10.65 -10.29 3.77
C LEU A 103 9.26 -9.76 4.04
N SER A 104 8.43 -10.52 4.74
CA SER A 104 7.07 -10.10 5.09
C SER A 104 7.07 -8.77 5.85
N GLU A 105 7.98 -8.59 6.82
CA GLU A 105 8.07 -7.36 7.60
C GLU A 105 8.63 -6.19 6.81
N VAL A 106 9.65 -6.43 5.96
CA VAL A 106 10.21 -5.44 5.05
C VAL A 106 9.13 -4.97 4.08
N ALA A 107 8.41 -5.90 3.42
CA ALA A 107 7.34 -5.60 2.48
C ALA A 107 6.22 -4.79 3.16
N LEU A 108 5.78 -5.19 4.35
CA LEU A 108 4.75 -4.45 5.10
C LEU A 108 5.22 -3.03 5.46
N THR A 109 6.48 -2.88 5.86
CA THR A 109 7.07 -1.57 6.17
C THR A 109 7.13 -0.68 4.93
N LEU A 110 7.59 -1.23 3.80
CA LEU A 110 7.72 -0.52 2.53
C LEU A 110 6.36 -0.10 1.97
N ILE A 111 5.39 -1.02 1.86
CA ILE A 111 4.07 -0.68 1.32
C ILE A 111 3.36 0.34 2.21
N THR A 112 3.55 0.28 3.53
CA THR A 112 3.00 1.27 4.46
C THR A 112 3.61 2.65 4.24
N ALA A 113 4.94 2.74 4.16
CA ALA A 113 5.63 4.00 3.87
C ALA A 113 5.20 4.56 2.50
N PHE A 114 5.14 3.71 1.49
CA PHE A 114 4.72 4.07 0.14
C PHE A 114 3.28 4.64 0.12
N THR A 115 2.32 3.97 0.76
CA THR A 115 0.95 4.49 0.81
C THR A 115 0.83 5.82 1.54
N ARG A 116 1.68 6.07 2.55
CA ARG A 116 1.75 7.35 3.25
C ARG A 116 2.29 8.45 2.33
N ASP A 117 3.29 8.14 1.52
CA ASP A 117 3.90 9.10 0.59
C ASP A 117 2.92 9.47 -0.53
N LEU A 118 2.24 8.47 -1.12
CA LEU A 118 1.14 8.72 -2.08
C LEU A 118 0.01 9.55 -1.44
N HIS A 119 -0.40 9.24 -0.21
CA HIS A 119 -1.40 10.03 0.49
C HIS A 119 -0.94 11.48 0.70
N GLY A 120 0.35 11.69 1.00
CA GLY A 120 0.96 13.01 1.07
C GLY A 120 0.87 13.78 -0.26
N ALA A 121 1.20 13.13 -1.38
CA ALA A 121 1.09 13.70 -2.71
C ALA A 121 -0.36 14.11 -3.05
N ILE A 122 -1.34 13.24 -2.78
CA ILE A 122 -2.76 13.54 -2.97
C ILE A 122 -3.21 14.71 -2.09
N ARG A 123 -2.74 14.78 -0.83
CA ARG A 123 -3.03 15.92 0.04
C ARG A 123 -2.49 17.24 -0.52
N GLN A 124 -1.30 17.22 -1.12
CA GLN A 124 -0.74 18.40 -1.76
C GLN A 124 -1.55 18.79 -3.02
N GLN A 125 -1.94 17.82 -3.85
CA GLN A 125 -2.77 18.04 -5.03
C GLN A 125 -4.15 18.62 -4.69
N THR A 126 -4.84 18.08 -3.70
CA THR A 126 -6.15 18.61 -3.25
C THR A 126 -6.03 20.01 -2.65
N ALA A 127 -4.95 20.30 -1.92
CA ALA A 127 -4.72 21.62 -1.33
C ALA A 127 -4.57 22.72 -2.39
N GLN A 128 -3.98 22.41 -3.56
CA GLN A 128 -3.89 23.34 -4.70
C GLN A 128 -5.27 23.79 -5.22
N HIS A 129 -6.32 23.03 -4.92
CA HIS A 129 -7.70 23.28 -5.33
C HIS A 129 -8.59 23.79 -4.19
N ASN A 130 -8.00 24.29 -3.09
CA ASN A 130 -8.73 24.68 -1.86
C ASN A 130 -9.61 23.55 -1.28
N GLN A 131 -9.15 22.31 -1.43
CA GLN A 131 -9.80 21.13 -0.87
C GLN A 131 -8.90 20.46 0.16
N LYS A 132 -9.47 19.51 0.89
CA LYS A 132 -8.77 18.75 1.93
C LYS A 132 -9.02 17.26 1.78
N ALA A 133 -7.98 16.51 1.44
CA ALA A 133 -8.00 15.06 1.56
C ALA A 133 -8.09 14.64 3.04
N GLY A 134 -8.98 13.70 3.32
CA GLY A 134 -9.18 13.04 4.61
C GLY A 134 -8.20 11.89 4.84
N PRO A 135 -8.48 11.02 5.84
CA PRO A 135 -7.69 9.82 6.08
C PRO A 135 -7.75 8.83 4.91
N ALA A 136 -6.68 8.09 4.67
CA ALA A 136 -6.66 6.99 3.71
C ALA A 136 -7.26 5.72 4.34
N TYR A 137 -8.33 5.20 3.75
CA TYR A 137 -9.01 3.99 4.18
C TYR A 137 -8.60 2.79 3.35
N ARG A 138 -8.45 1.64 4.01
CA ARG A 138 -8.02 0.38 3.39
C ARG A 138 -9.16 -0.64 3.54
N PRO A 139 -9.83 -1.03 2.45
CA PRO A 139 -10.82 -2.11 2.50
C PRO A 139 -10.27 -3.35 3.22
N GLY A 140 -11.09 -3.97 4.08
CA GLY A 140 -10.69 -5.12 4.90
C GLY A 140 -9.97 -4.77 6.20
N LEU A 141 -9.63 -3.49 6.44
CA LEU A 141 -8.98 -3.06 7.68
C LEU A 141 -9.95 -2.29 8.59
N GLY A 142 -10.04 -2.71 9.86
CA GLY A 142 -10.89 -2.05 10.85
C GLY A 142 -12.37 -2.18 10.49
N ARG A 143 -13.07 -1.05 10.33
CA ARG A 143 -14.52 -1.03 10.02
C ARG A 143 -14.85 -1.10 8.54
N TRP A 144 -13.85 -1.09 7.66
CA TRP A 144 -14.04 -0.96 6.21
C TRP A 144 -14.26 -2.34 5.57
N PRO A 145 -15.40 -2.59 4.90
CA PRO A 145 -15.64 -3.87 4.24
C PRO A 145 -14.60 -4.17 3.17
N LEU A 146 -14.25 -5.44 3.02
CA LEU A 146 -13.30 -5.89 1.99
C LEU A 146 -13.89 -5.76 0.58
N GLU A 147 -15.22 -5.85 0.46
CA GLU A 147 -15.98 -5.76 -0.78
C GLU A 147 -15.81 -4.41 -1.49
N LEU A 148 -15.43 -3.36 -0.75
CA LEU A 148 -15.12 -2.05 -1.34
C LEU A 148 -13.96 -2.11 -2.34
N GLN A 149 -13.10 -3.14 -2.29
CA GLN A 149 -12.09 -3.35 -3.33
C GLN A 149 -12.72 -3.53 -4.71
N ARG A 150 -13.91 -4.13 -4.82
CA ARG A 150 -14.60 -4.26 -6.11
C ARG A 150 -14.87 -2.92 -6.76
N THR A 151 -15.21 -1.90 -5.96
CA THR A 151 -15.41 -0.52 -6.45
C THR A 151 -14.11 0.05 -7.01
N ILE A 152 -12.98 -0.19 -6.33
CA ILE A 152 -11.67 0.30 -6.77
C ILE A 152 -11.28 -0.36 -8.09
N PHE A 153 -11.35 -1.68 -8.17
CA PHE A 153 -10.97 -2.47 -9.35
C PHE A 153 -11.96 -2.35 -10.52
N SER A 154 -13.21 -1.94 -10.29
CA SER A 154 -14.14 -1.64 -11.39
C SER A 154 -13.90 -0.26 -12.03
N LEU A 155 -13.20 0.64 -11.35
CA LEU A 155 -13.03 2.04 -11.76
C LEU A 155 -11.60 2.38 -12.15
N LEU A 156 -10.61 1.70 -11.57
CA LEU A 156 -9.20 1.85 -11.94
C LEU A 156 -8.76 0.73 -12.90
N PRO A 157 -8.05 1.05 -13.99
CA PRO A 157 -7.49 0.05 -14.91
C PRO A 157 -6.21 -0.57 -14.32
N THR A 158 -6.35 -1.33 -13.23
CA THR A 158 -5.23 -1.86 -12.43
C THR A 158 -4.33 -2.83 -13.19
N GLU A 159 -4.82 -3.41 -14.29
CA GLU A 159 -4.03 -4.22 -15.21
C GLU A 159 -2.82 -3.48 -15.78
N GLN A 160 -2.88 -2.14 -15.87
CA GLN A 160 -1.76 -1.30 -16.31
C GLN A 160 -0.55 -1.39 -15.39
N ILE A 161 -0.76 -1.71 -14.12
CA ILE A 161 0.30 -1.90 -13.12
C ILE A 161 0.45 -3.37 -12.72
N GLY A 162 -0.17 -4.29 -13.47
CA GLY A 162 -0.09 -5.73 -13.25
C GLY A 162 -0.80 -6.22 -11.99
N VAL A 163 -1.73 -5.44 -11.42
CA VAL A 163 -2.48 -5.85 -10.22
C VAL A 163 -3.87 -6.34 -10.59
N GLN A 164 -4.26 -7.48 -10.02
CA GLN A 164 -5.56 -8.11 -10.21
C GLN A 164 -6.24 -8.41 -8.88
N LEU A 165 -7.56 -8.50 -8.89
CA LEU A 165 -8.38 -8.88 -7.74
C LEU A 165 -8.99 -10.26 -7.99
N THR A 166 -8.75 -11.22 -7.09
CA THR A 166 -9.35 -12.55 -7.17
C THR A 166 -10.84 -12.52 -6.82
N GLN A 167 -11.54 -13.64 -7.04
CA GLN A 167 -12.96 -13.77 -6.67
C GLN A 167 -13.18 -13.62 -5.15
N GLU A 168 -12.19 -14.05 -4.36
CA GLU A 168 -12.10 -13.96 -2.91
C GLU A 168 -11.64 -12.59 -2.42
N LEU A 169 -11.48 -11.61 -3.32
CA LEU A 169 -11.03 -10.25 -3.00
C LEU A 169 -9.58 -10.18 -2.51
N LEU A 170 -8.71 -11.12 -2.92
CA LEU A 170 -7.27 -10.98 -2.69
C LEU A 170 -6.64 -10.23 -3.85
N MET A 171 -5.62 -9.43 -3.55
CA MET A 171 -4.84 -8.76 -4.60
C MET A 171 -3.65 -9.61 -4.98
N LEU A 172 -3.38 -9.70 -6.28
CA LEU A 172 -2.18 -10.28 -6.85
C LEU A 172 -1.46 -9.18 -7.64
N PRO A 173 -0.17 -8.89 -7.36
CA PRO A 173 0.71 -9.51 -6.36
C PRO A 173 0.24 -9.35 -4.90
N ALA A 174 0.64 -10.27 -4.02
CA ALA A 174 0.23 -10.34 -2.62
C ALA A 174 0.71 -9.13 -1.80
N PHE A 175 1.87 -8.56 -2.15
CA PHE A 175 2.36 -7.31 -1.55
C PHE A 175 1.75 -6.06 -2.21
N SER A 176 0.43 -6.05 -2.30
CA SER A 176 -0.38 -4.94 -2.82
C SER A 176 -1.34 -4.41 -1.76
N THR A 177 -1.80 -3.18 -1.95
CA THR A 177 -2.85 -2.58 -1.14
C THR A 177 -3.68 -1.60 -1.94
N SER A 178 -4.94 -1.44 -1.55
CA SER A 178 -5.84 -0.45 -2.11
C SER A 178 -6.20 0.63 -1.09
N LEU A 179 -6.52 1.83 -1.56
CA LEU A 179 -6.86 3.01 -0.74
C LEU A 179 -8.13 3.69 -1.27
N ILE A 180 -8.92 4.23 -0.33
CA ILE A 180 -9.99 5.19 -0.58
C ILE A 180 -9.74 6.41 0.29
N ILE A 181 -9.60 7.58 -0.32
CA ILE A 181 -9.33 8.84 0.38
C ILE A 181 -10.45 9.82 0.06
N PRO A 182 -11.34 10.17 1.01
CA PRO A 182 -12.36 11.18 0.77
C PRO A 182 -11.73 12.56 0.68
N VAL A 183 -12.31 13.43 -0.14
CA VAL A 183 -11.94 14.83 -0.28
C VAL A 183 -13.14 15.68 0.05
N ARG A 184 -12.92 16.79 0.75
CA ARG A 184 -13.95 17.78 1.09
C ARG A 184 -13.47 19.18 0.73
N ASN A 185 -14.40 20.09 0.48
CA ASN A 185 -14.08 21.52 0.36
C ASN A 185 -13.60 22.06 1.72
N LEU A 186 -12.74 23.09 1.66
CA LEU A 186 -12.33 23.86 2.84
C LEU A 186 -13.42 24.86 3.26
#